data_AF-A0A9E5NJ86-F1
#
_entry.id   AF-A0A9E5NJ86-F1
#
_cell.length_a   1.000
_cell.length_b   1.000
_cell.length_c   1.000
_cell.angle_alpha   90.00
_cell.angle_beta   90.00
_cell.angle_gamma   90.00
#
_symmetry.space_group_name_H-M   'P 1'
#
loop_
_entity.id
_entity.type
_entity.pdbx_description
1 polymer ?
#
loop_
_entity_poly.entity_id
_entity_poly.type
_entity_poly.pdbx_seq_one_letter_code
_entity_poly.pdbx_strand_id
1 'polypeptide(L)'
;AVDLLTPSHHSANRLAVYEPRSCVGAYLLDQAGDQVVRCLAKRTVLATGGLGQIFLRTTNPTGARGDGVAMAYRAGARVINSEFIQFH
;
A
#
# COMPACT_ATOMS: atom_id res chain seq x y z
N ALA A 1 1.41 -6.69 -3.96
CA ALA A 1 0.82 -5.54 -4.67
C ALA A 1 1.91 -4.50 -4.84
N VAL A 2 1.95 -3.81 -5.97
CA VAL A 2 3.01 -2.84 -6.31
C VAL A 2 2.66 -1.46 -5.79
N ASP A 3 1.41 -1.02 -6.03
CA ASP A 3 0.92 0.27 -5.53
C ASP A 3 -0.61 0.38 -5.55
N LEU A 4 -1.15 1.38 -4.85
CA LEU A 4 -2.58 1.71 -4.89
C LEU A 4 -2.92 2.65 -6.06
N LEU A 5 -4.08 2.44 -6.66
CA LEU A 5 -4.61 3.31 -7.70
C LEU A 5 -5.41 4.44 -7.08
N THR A 6 -4.89 5.65 -7.18
CA THR A 6 -5.57 6.88 -6.75
C THR A 6 -5.79 7.83 -7.95
N PRO A 7 -6.97 8.46 -8.10
CA PRO A 7 -7.19 9.44 -9.15
C PRO A 7 -6.22 10.61 -9.09
N SER A 8 -5.80 11.02 -7.89
CA SER A 8 -4.86 12.11 -7.68
C SER A 8 -3.49 11.88 -8.33
N HIS A 9 -3.05 10.62 -8.50
CA HIS A 9 -1.75 10.28 -9.06
C HIS A 9 -1.83 9.62 -10.44
N HIS A 10 -2.93 8.92 -10.73
CA HIS A 10 -3.02 8.03 -11.89
C HIS A 10 -4.07 8.45 -12.92
N SER A 11 -4.84 9.52 -12.65
CA SER A 11 -5.81 10.04 -13.61
C SER A 11 -5.13 10.78 -14.76
N ALA A 12 -5.66 10.63 -15.97
CA ALA A 12 -5.25 11.46 -17.11
C ALA A 12 -5.73 12.92 -16.97
N ASN A 13 -6.75 13.16 -16.13
CA ASN A 13 -7.22 14.50 -15.83
C ASN A 13 -6.41 15.10 -14.67
N ARG A 14 -5.60 16.13 -14.97
CA ARG A 14 -4.79 16.85 -13.95
C ARG A 14 -5.61 17.49 -12.84
N LEU A 15 -6.88 17.82 -13.09
CA LEU A 15 -7.74 18.42 -12.07
C LEU A 15 -8.16 17.40 -10.99
N ALA A 16 -7.98 16.10 -11.22
CA ALA A 16 -8.32 15.04 -10.27
C ALA A 16 -7.52 15.11 -8.96
N VAL A 17 -6.43 15.88 -8.91
CA VAL A 17 -5.68 16.13 -7.67
C VAL A 17 -6.47 16.96 -6.65
N TYR A 18 -7.43 17.77 -7.10
CA TYR A 18 -8.28 18.60 -6.24
C TYR A 18 -9.56 17.88 -5.79
N GLU A 19 -9.84 16.70 -6.33
CA GLU A 19 -10.95 15.88 -5.90
C GLU A 19 -10.67 15.25 -4.53
N PRO A 20 -11.72 14.86 -3.78
CA PRO A 20 -11.54 14.10 -2.55
C PRO A 20 -10.68 12.86 -2.76
N ARG A 21 -9.75 12.61 -1.83
CA ARG A 21 -8.87 11.43 -1.87
C ARG A 21 -9.72 10.17 -1.96
N SER A 22 -9.40 9.34 -2.93
CA SER A 22 -10.07 8.06 -3.15
C SER A 22 -9.09 7.02 -3.67
N CYS A 23 -9.43 5.75 -3.48
CA CYS A 23 -8.71 4.61 -4.00
C CYS A 23 -9.66 3.82 -4.90
N VAL A 24 -9.20 3.49 -6.11
CA VAL A 24 -9.99 2.82 -7.16
C VAL A 24 -9.43 1.44 -7.51
N GLY A 25 -8.51 0.91 -6.69
CA GLY A 25 -7.91 -0.40 -6.89
C GLY A 25 -6.41 -0.42 -6.57
N ALA A 26 -5.68 -1.32 -7.22
CA ALA A 26 -4.24 -1.47 -7.05
C ALA A 26 -3.57 -2.00 -8.33
N TYR A 27 -2.28 -1.69 -8.49
CA TYR A 27 -1.39 -2.43 -9.37
C TYR A 27 -0.87 -3.67 -8.63
N LEU A 28 -1.01 -4.83 -9.26
CA LEU A 28 -0.60 -6.11 -8.70
C LEU A 28 0.49 -6.70 -9.60
N LEU A 29 1.54 -7.26 -9.01
CA LEU A 29 2.50 -8.09 -9.74
C LEU A 29 1.93 -9.50 -9.78
N ASP A 30 1.58 -9.97 -10.97
CA ASP A 30 1.34 -11.37 -11.25
C ASP A 30 2.70 -12.06 -11.38
N GLN A 31 3.05 -12.86 -10.38
CA GLN A 31 4.34 -13.55 -10.33
C GLN A 31 4.44 -14.69 -11.34
N ALA A 32 3.31 -15.29 -11.74
CA ALA A 32 3.33 -16.40 -12.70
C ALA A 32 3.54 -15.89 -14.13
N GLY A 33 2.89 -14.78 -14.46
CA GLY A 33 3.01 -14.12 -15.76
C GLY A 33 4.13 -13.07 -15.86
N ASP A 34 4.86 -12.81 -14.78
CA ASP A 34 5.88 -11.75 -14.65
C ASP A 34 5.43 -10.39 -15.18
N GLN A 35 4.21 -9.99 -14.83
CA GLN A 35 3.58 -8.79 -15.37
C GLN A 35 2.83 -8.01 -14.30
N VAL A 36 2.78 -6.69 -14.47
CA VAL A 36 1.97 -5.83 -13.61
C VAL A 36 0.57 -5.70 -14.19
N VAL A 37 -0.43 -6.13 -13.44
CA VAL A 37 -1.84 -6.04 -13.81
C VAL A 37 -2.55 -4.96 -13.00
N ARG A 38 -3.50 -4.27 -13.64
CA ARG A 38 -4.36 -3.29 -12.99
C ARG A 38 -5.63 -3.97 -12.47
N CYS A 39 -5.79 -4.02 -11.15
CA CYS A 39 -7.02 -4.50 -10.53
C CYS A 39 -7.86 -3.30 -10.09
N LEU A 40 -8.98 -3.04 -10.77
CA LEU A 40 -9.91 -1.99 -10.41
C LEU A 40 -10.92 -2.52 -9.39
N ALA A 41 -11.19 -1.74 -8.34
CA ALA A 41 -12.12 -2.10 -7.30
C ALA A 41 -12.81 -0.86 -6.71
N LYS A 42 -14.09 -1.00 -6.33
CA LYS A 42 -14.83 0.07 -5.61
C LYS A 42 -14.34 0.24 -4.17
N ARG A 43 -13.77 -0.82 -3.58
CA ARG A 43 -13.25 -0.87 -2.22
C ARG A 43 -11.99 -1.73 -2.22
N THR A 44 -10.92 -1.22 -1.63
CA THR A 44 -9.62 -1.91 -1.52
C THR A 44 -9.26 -2.01 -0.05
N VAL A 45 -9.07 -3.24 0.43
CA VAL A 45 -8.71 -3.51 1.84
C VAL A 45 -7.25 -3.97 1.88
N LEU A 46 -6.43 -3.28 2.66
CA LEU A 46 -5.05 -3.70 2.92
C LEU A 46 -5.02 -4.64 4.13
N ALA A 47 -4.59 -5.88 3.89
CA ALA A 47 -4.43 -6.91 4.91
C ALA A 47 -3.03 -7.55 4.83
N THR A 48 -2.00 -6.73 4.63
CA THR A 48 -0.62 -7.16 4.32
C THR A 48 0.24 -7.47 5.55
N GLY A 49 -0.34 -7.47 6.75
CA GLY A 49 0.40 -7.67 7.99
C GLY A 49 1.20 -6.45 8.46
N GLY A 50 2.18 -6.71 9.33
CA GLY A 50 2.99 -5.69 10.01
C GLY A 50 4.30 -5.33 9.31
N LEU A 51 5.18 -4.64 10.05
CA LEU A 51 6.45 -4.08 9.57
C LEU A 51 7.68 -4.53 10.37
N GLY A 52 7.57 -5.59 11.16
CA GLY A 52 8.62 -6.04 12.08
C GLY A 52 9.98 -6.40 11.44
N GLN A 53 10.04 -6.64 10.14
CA GLN A 53 11.27 -6.95 9.40
C GLN A 53 12.16 -5.72 9.14
N ILE A 54 11.75 -4.50 9.53
CA ILE A 54 12.64 -3.33 9.51
C ILE A 54 13.71 -3.38 10.62
N PHE A 55 13.53 -4.24 11.62
CA PHE A 55 14.45 -4.41 12.74
C PHE A 55 15.37 -5.61 12.51
N LEU A 56 16.67 -5.45 12.84
CA LEU A 56 17.67 -6.51 12.70
C LEU A 56 17.30 -7.80 13.46
N ARG A 57 16.62 -7.66 14.61
CA ARG A 57 16.12 -8.77 15.42
C ARG A 57 14.60 -8.62 15.55
N THR A 58 13.87 -9.65 15.15
CA THR A 58 12.41 -9.65 15.14
C THR A 58 11.88 -11.06 15.25
N THR A 59 10.74 -11.23 15.93
CA THR A 59 9.97 -12.48 15.99
C THR A 59 8.95 -12.58 14.85
N ASN A 60 8.80 -11.51 14.06
CA ASN A 60 7.80 -11.43 13.00
C ASN A 60 8.20 -12.26 11.77
N PRO A 61 7.22 -12.81 11.02
CA PRO A 61 7.48 -13.51 9.76
C PRO A 61 8.25 -12.66 8.73
N THR A 62 8.93 -13.32 7.80
CA THR A 62 9.75 -12.67 6.75
C THR A 62 8.96 -11.77 5.79
N GLY A 63 7.63 -11.96 5.71
CA GLY A 63 6.71 -11.11 4.94
C GLY A 63 6.25 -9.84 5.65
N ALA A 64 6.51 -9.68 6.95
CA ALA A 64 6.07 -8.52 7.73
C ALA A 64 7.00 -7.30 7.51
N ARG A 65 7.03 -6.80 6.28
CA ARG A 65 7.94 -5.74 5.81
C ARG A 65 7.32 -4.34 5.81
N GLY A 66 6.01 -4.25 6.04
CA GLY A 66 5.29 -2.98 6.04
C GLY A 66 4.77 -2.53 4.67
N ASP A 67 4.65 -3.45 3.70
CA ASP A 67 4.24 -3.14 2.33
C ASP A 67 2.92 -2.34 2.26
N GLY A 68 1.91 -2.75 3.03
CA GLY A 68 0.62 -2.04 3.08
C GLY A 68 0.73 -0.65 3.68
N VAL A 69 1.55 -0.47 4.73
CA VAL A 69 1.78 0.84 5.34
C VAL A 69 2.47 1.77 4.34
N ALA A 70 3.49 1.28 3.64
CA ALA A 70 4.19 2.04 2.61
C ALA A 70 3.27 2.40 1.44
N MET A 71 2.49 1.46 0.91
CA MET A 71 1.52 1.72 -0.17
C MET A 71 0.46 2.75 0.26
N ALA A 72 -0.08 2.62 1.46
CA ALA A 72 -1.06 3.57 1.99
C ALA A 72 -0.47 4.98 2.12
N TYR A 73 0.74 5.09 2.67
CA TYR A 73 1.45 6.37 2.81
C TYR A 73 1.68 7.04 1.46
N ARG A 74 2.19 6.30 0.46
CA ARG A 74 2.39 6.83 -0.91
C ARG A 74 1.08 7.22 -1.61
N ALA A 75 -0.02 6.54 -1.29
CA ALA A 75 -1.35 6.91 -1.76
C ALA A 75 -1.92 8.17 -1.08
N GLY A 76 -1.20 8.76 -0.12
CA GLY A 76 -1.61 9.94 0.62
C GLY A 76 -2.54 9.63 1.80
N ALA A 77 -2.63 8.37 2.23
CA ALA A 77 -3.29 8.02 3.47
C ALA A 77 -2.44 8.45 4.67
N ARG A 78 -3.09 8.90 5.73
CA ARG A 78 -2.40 9.23 6.98
C ARG A 78 -2.06 7.95 7.73
N VAL A 79 -0.78 7.72 7.97
CA VAL A 79 -0.28 6.68 8.87
C VAL A 79 -0.05 7.32 10.23
N ILE A 80 -0.48 6.66 11.31
CA ILE A 80 -0.39 7.16 12.69
C ILE A 80 0.29 6.13 13.57
N ASN A 81 0.84 6.57 14.71
CA ASN A 81 1.39 5.72 15.76
C ASN A 81 2.48 4.73 15.29
N SER A 82 3.23 5.07 14.25
CA SER A 82 4.28 4.20 13.68
C SER A 82 5.52 4.12 14.57
N GLU A 83 5.66 5.06 15.51
CA GLU A 83 6.68 5.08 16.54
C GLU A 83 6.46 4.01 17.63
N PHE A 84 5.23 3.51 17.79
CA PHE A 84 4.89 2.54 18.82
C PHE A 84 5.08 1.11 18.31
N ILE A 85 6.27 0.57 18.54
CA ILE A 85 6.62 -0.82 18.21
C ILE A 85 6.77 -1.64 19.49
N GLN A 86 6.07 -2.77 19.55
CA GLN A 86 6.19 -3.73 20.65
C GLN A 86 7.35 -4.69 20.38
N PHE A 87 8.28 -4.77 21.33
CA PHE A 87 9.29 -5.81 21.41
C PHE A 87 8.90 -6.78 22.52
N HIS A 88 9.14 -8.06 22.27
CA HIS A 88 8.81 -9.12 23.20
C HIS A 88 10.04 -9.66 23.92
#